data_AF-A0A962TGY5-F1
#
_entry.id   AF-A0A962TGY5-F1
#
_cell.length_a   1.000
_cell.length_b   1.000
_cell.length_c   1.000
_cell.angle_alpha   90.00
_cell.angle_beta   90.00
_cell.angle_gamma   90.00
#
_symmetry.space_group_name_H-M   'P 1'
#
loop_
_entity.id
_entity.type
_entity.pdbx_description
1 polymer ?
#
loop_
_entity_poly.entity_id
_entity_poly.type
_entity_poly.pdbx_seq_one_letter_code
_entity_poly.pdbx_strand_id
1 'polypeptide(L)'
;CHQDVGENRPSHKDMAFDTCASSGCHNFHNNRALYTDFLVKHMDAPDLEDRPRVPAREFADVLDEILEYPRDHYPVEALGEAEMDAPADISVGDDLRRDWLETAHAAAGVNCSACHQPRDENGELSAWRDKPGTEGCNSCHGVEVERFGKGKHGMRLAAGLSPMTPAMARLPMTADSAHAELTCNSCHAGHRFDTAYAAVDACLQCHADEHTLAYEGSPHHERWLAEQGGEGGRGSGVSCATCHMPRIDYDVSDWLTRKVVDHNQSASLAPNSKMIRPACQHCHGLGFAIDALADQALIDNNFRGRPGVHVDSIDLARADQERYLRELNDASRQ
;
A
#
# COMPACT_ATOMS: atom_id res chain seq x y z
N CYS A 1 17.82 10.77 21.65
CA CYS A 1 16.80 11.62 21.00
C CYS A 1 16.29 12.79 21.86
N HIS A 2 16.33 12.77 23.20
CA HIS A 2 15.71 13.84 24.02
C HIS A 2 16.65 14.56 25.00
N GLN A 3 17.95 14.25 25.01
CA GLN A 3 18.85 14.73 26.07
C GLN A 3 18.90 16.28 26.16
N ASP A 4 18.73 16.99 25.04
CA ASP A 4 18.76 18.47 24.99
C ASP A 4 17.47 19.08 24.39
N VAL A 5 16.41 18.27 24.18
CA VAL A 5 15.17 18.76 23.54
C VAL A 5 14.39 19.66 24.50
N GLY A 6 14.31 19.32 25.78
CA GLY A 6 13.66 20.17 26.78
C GLY A 6 14.36 21.51 27.01
N GLU A 7 15.65 21.61 26.67
CA GLU A 7 16.42 22.86 26.77
C GLU A 7 16.15 23.78 25.57
N ASN A 8 16.09 23.21 24.36
CA ASN A 8 15.92 23.97 23.11
C ASN A 8 14.46 24.13 22.68
N ARG A 9 13.53 23.35 23.23
CA ARG A 9 12.09 23.36 22.93
C ARG A 9 11.30 23.38 24.24
N PRO A 10 10.95 24.58 24.76
CA PRO A 10 10.20 24.69 26.02
C PRO A 10 8.89 23.90 26.05
N SER A 11 8.26 23.67 24.89
CA SER A 11 7.06 22.84 24.74
C SER A 11 7.24 21.36 25.11
N HIS A 12 8.48 20.87 25.19
CA HIS A 12 8.80 19.46 25.43
C HIS A 12 9.36 19.19 26.82
N LYS A 13 9.48 20.23 27.67
CA LYS A 13 10.19 20.17 28.95
C LYS A 13 9.61 19.15 29.95
N ASP A 14 8.30 18.94 29.91
CA ASP A 14 7.57 18.08 30.86
C ASP A 14 6.87 16.90 30.18
N MET A 15 7.18 16.62 28.90
CA MET A 15 6.58 15.51 28.17
C MET A 15 7.23 14.18 28.54
N ALA A 16 6.41 13.19 28.95
CA ALA A 16 6.91 11.83 29.14
C ALA A 16 7.23 11.18 27.79
N PHE A 17 8.18 10.24 27.79
CA PHE A 17 8.69 9.59 26.57
C PHE A 17 7.60 8.83 25.77
N ASP A 18 6.57 8.36 26.45
CA ASP A 18 5.44 7.61 25.91
C ASP A 18 4.27 8.49 25.41
N THR A 19 4.26 9.79 25.72
CA THR A 19 3.25 10.72 25.18
C THR A 19 3.29 10.85 23.66
N CYS A 20 4.43 10.52 23.05
CA CYS A 20 4.61 10.44 21.61
C CYS A 20 4.42 9.02 21.05
N ALA A 21 4.11 8.02 21.88
CA ALA A 21 4.02 6.63 21.44
C ALA A 21 2.73 6.33 20.66
N SER A 22 1.64 7.07 20.92
CA SER A 22 0.36 6.94 20.21
C SER A 22 0.36 7.58 18.83
N SER A 23 1.16 8.64 18.62
CA SER A 23 1.31 9.33 17.32
C SER A 23 2.63 8.96 16.61
N GLY A 24 3.50 8.19 17.28
CA GLY A 24 4.88 7.96 16.86
C GLY A 24 5.76 9.18 17.14
N CYS A 25 6.95 8.97 17.72
CA CYS A 25 7.92 10.05 17.89
C CYS A 25 8.14 10.78 16.54
N HIS A 26 8.07 12.10 16.56
CA HIS A 26 8.33 12.93 15.38
C HIS A 26 9.78 12.73 14.87
N ASN A 27 10.67 12.29 15.78
CA ASN A 27 12.08 11.94 15.52
C ASN A 27 12.32 10.45 15.20
N PHE A 28 11.28 9.61 15.03
CA PHE A 28 11.55 8.40 14.28
C PHE A 28 12.03 8.84 12.90
N HIS A 29 13.22 8.41 12.47
CA HIS A 29 13.83 8.79 11.19
C HIS A 29 12.93 8.49 9.96
N ASN A 30 11.83 7.77 10.15
CA ASN A 30 10.85 7.42 9.15
C ASN A 30 9.44 8.01 9.41
N ASN A 31 9.29 8.96 10.35
CA ASN A 31 8.04 9.69 10.54
C ASN A 31 7.90 10.73 9.44
N ARG A 32 6.95 10.50 8.53
CA ARG A 32 6.77 11.35 7.35
C ARG A 32 5.79 12.51 7.61
N ALA A 33 5.01 12.50 8.67
CA ALA A 33 3.88 13.42 8.83
C ALA A 33 3.97 14.34 10.06
N LEU A 34 4.85 14.07 11.04
CA LEU A 34 4.87 14.83 12.30
C LEU A 34 6.05 15.79 12.46
N TYR A 35 6.76 16.15 11.39
CA TYR A 35 7.78 17.21 11.48
C TYR A 35 7.14 18.60 11.37
N THR A 36 7.67 19.58 12.10
CA THR A 36 7.06 20.90 12.33
C THR A 36 6.62 21.60 11.04
N ASP A 37 7.48 21.66 10.03
CA ASP A 37 7.16 22.34 8.76
C ASP A 37 5.96 21.70 8.06
N PHE A 38 5.81 20.38 8.15
CA PHE A 38 4.64 19.69 7.59
C PHE A 38 3.39 19.97 8.40
N LEU A 39 3.47 19.91 9.73
CA LEU A 39 2.36 20.22 10.62
C LEU A 39 1.83 21.62 10.33
N VAL A 40 2.71 22.63 10.31
CA VAL A 40 2.40 24.02 10.01
C VAL A 40 1.78 24.17 8.60
N LYS A 41 2.35 23.51 7.60
CA LYS A 41 1.85 23.61 6.21
C LYS A 41 0.42 23.09 6.07
N HIS A 42 0.01 22.14 6.90
CA HIS A 42 -1.26 21.41 6.77
C HIS A 42 -2.21 21.61 7.96
N MET A 43 -1.91 22.53 8.88
CA MET A 43 -2.64 22.71 10.15
C MET A 43 -4.08 23.20 10.00
N ASP A 44 -4.43 23.79 8.85
CA ASP A 44 -5.76 24.34 8.56
C ASP A 44 -6.51 23.52 7.50
N ALA A 45 -6.03 22.31 7.18
CA ALA A 45 -6.68 21.44 6.20
C ALA A 45 -8.05 20.95 6.73
N PRO A 46 -9.10 20.89 5.88
CA PRO A 46 -10.42 20.43 6.28
C PRO A 46 -10.41 18.93 6.60
N ASP A 47 -11.36 18.46 7.43
CA ASP A 47 -11.48 17.04 7.76
C ASP A 47 -11.64 16.13 6.52
N LEU A 48 -12.28 16.64 5.46
CA LEU A 48 -12.44 15.98 4.18
C LEU A 48 -12.01 16.92 3.07
N GLU A 49 -11.14 16.45 2.19
CA GLU A 49 -10.67 17.17 1.01
C GLU A 49 -11.79 17.33 -0.02
N ASP A 50 -11.71 18.39 -0.83
CA ASP A 50 -12.69 18.67 -1.90
C ASP A 50 -12.75 17.56 -2.97
N ARG A 51 -11.65 16.82 -3.13
CA ARG A 51 -11.48 15.74 -4.12
C ARG A 51 -10.82 14.53 -3.48
N PRO A 52 -11.55 13.77 -2.64
CA PRO A 52 -10.99 12.65 -1.91
C PRO A 52 -10.76 11.47 -2.87
N ARG A 53 -9.53 11.36 -3.39
CA ARG A 53 -9.17 10.33 -4.36
C ARG A 53 -7.75 9.83 -4.13
N VAL A 54 -7.59 8.51 -4.09
CA VAL A 54 -6.27 7.87 -4.08
C VAL A 54 -5.56 8.08 -5.43
N PRO A 55 -4.21 8.07 -5.46
CA PRO A 55 -3.46 8.18 -6.71
C PRO A 55 -3.92 7.18 -7.76
N ALA A 56 -3.94 7.58 -9.03
CA ALA A 56 -4.28 6.67 -10.12
C ALA A 56 -3.22 5.56 -10.25
N ARG A 57 -3.66 4.38 -10.69
CA ARG A 57 -2.74 3.38 -11.24
C ARG A 57 -2.31 3.85 -12.62
N GLU A 58 -1.02 3.75 -12.91
CA GLU A 58 -0.43 4.26 -14.16
C GLU A 58 0.48 3.26 -14.88
N PHE A 59 0.67 2.04 -14.34
CA PHE A 59 1.65 1.09 -14.87
C PHE A 59 1.53 0.87 -16.38
N ALA A 60 0.31 0.65 -16.87
CA ALA A 60 0.03 0.48 -18.29
C ALA A 60 0.34 1.74 -19.13
N ASP A 61 0.10 2.93 -18.57
CA ASP A 61 0.31 4.21 -19.26
C ASP A 61 1.79 4.55 -19.39
N VAL A 62 2.62 4.08 -18.45
CA VAL A 62 4.06 4.34 -18.42
C VAL A 62 4.89 3.14 -18.87
N LEU A 63 4.25 2.06 -19.35
CA LEU A 63 4.95 0.84 -19.75
C LEU A 63 6.12 1.19 -20.66
N ASP A 64 5.89 1.99 -21.71
CA ASP A 64 6.86 2.46 -22.72
C ASP A 64 8.07 3.21 -22.17
N GLU A 65 7.96 3.80 -20.99
CA GLU A 65 9.03 4.57 -20.34
C GLU A 65 9.88 3.70 -19.40
N ILE A 66 9.40 2.52 -19.03
CA ILE A 66 10.13 1.59 -18.15
C ILE A 66 11.22 0.90 -18.98
N LEU A 67 12.47 1.31 -18.75
CA LEU A 67 13.65 0.75 -19.42
C LEU A 67 13.89 -0.73 -19.08
N GLU A 68 13.55 -1.14 -17.87
CA GLU A 68 13.73 -2.52 -17.40
C GLU A 68 12.68 -3.50 -17.94
N TYR A 69 11.64 -3.00 -18.61
CA TYR A 69 10.58 -3.85 -19.15
C TYR A 69 11.11 -4.67 -20.36
N PRO A 70 11.00 -6.01 -20.35
CA PRO A 70 11.63 -6.89 -21.35
C PRO A 70 10.88 -6.93 -22.71
N ARG A 71 10.85 -5.80 -23.43
CA ARG A 71 10.13 -5.64 -24.72
C ARG A 71 10.55 -6.59 -25.82
N ASP A 72 11.83 -6.91 -25.87
CA ASP A 72 12.38 -7.81 -26.88
C ASP A 72 11.78 -9.22 -26.79
N HIS A 73 11.18 -9.55 -25.64
CA HIS A 73 10.56 -10.83 -25.37
C HIS A 73 9.05 -10.75 -25.20
N TYR A 74 8.55 -9.61 -24.70
CA TYR A 74 7.11 -9.35 -24.50
C TYR A 74 6.78 -7.98 -25.09
N PRO A 75 6.55 -7.89 -26.41
CA PRO A 75 6.09 -6.64 -27.02
C PRO A 75 4.70 -6.30 -26.47
N VAL A 76 4.43 -5.02 -26.23
CA VAL A 76 3.15 -4.53 -25.68
C VAL A 76 2.07 -4.57 -26.78
N GLU A 77 1.65 -5.78 -27.12
CA GLU A 77 0.65 -6.08 -28.15
C GLU A 77 -0.37 -7.06 -27.58
N ALA A 78 -1.66 -6.80 -27.80
CA ALA A 78 -2.71 -7.67 -27.28
C ALA A 78 -2.67 -9.05 -27.95
N LEU A 79 -2.67 -10.10 -27.14
CA LEU A 79 -2.72 -11.49 -27.59
C LEU A 79 -4.14 -12.04 -27.55
N GLY A 80 -4.53 -12.78 -28.58
CA GLY A 80 -5.74 -13.56 -28.62
C GLY A 80 -5.49 -15.04 -28.35
N GLU A 81 -6.54 -15.84 -28.50
CA GLU A 81 -6.48 -17.29 -28.28
C GLU A 81 -5.51 -17.98 -29.25
N ALA A 82 -5.39 -17.47 -30.48
CA ALA A 82 -4.54 -18.06 -31.51
C ALA A 82 -3.05 -17.91 -31.20
N GLU A 83 -2.69 -16.90 -30.41
CA GLU A 83 -1.30 -16.60 -30.05
C GLU A 83 -0.86 -17.32 -28.77
N MET A 84 -1.75 -17.98 -28.03
CA MET A 84 -1.41 -18.67 -26.78
C MET A 84 -0.28 -19.69 -26.99
N ASP A 85 0.75 -19.59 -26.14
CA ASP A 85 1.89 -20.50 -26.18
C ASP A 85 1.90 -21.47 -24.99
N ALA A 86 2.23 -22.72 -25.29
CA ALA A 86 2.56 -23.75 -24.32
C ALA A 86 3.28 -24.88 -25.07
N PRO A 87 4.11 -25.69 -24.40
CA PRO A 87 4.62 -26.92 -24.98
C PRO A 87 3.49 -27.81 -25.49
N ALA A 88 3.73 -28.56 -26.58
CA ALA A 88 2.68 -29.32 -27.29
C ALA A 88 2.01 -30.41 -26.43
N ASP A 89 2.65 -30.84 -25.34
CA ASP A 89 2.15 -31.81 -24.38
C ASP A 89 1.32 -31.19 -23.24
N ILE A 90 1.27 -29.86 -23.14
CA ILE A 90 0.50 -29.14 -22.13
C ILE A 90 -0.91 -28.81 -22.67
N SER A 91 -1.93 -29.26 -21.96
CA SER A 91 -3.33 -28.95 -22.25
C SER A 91 -3.85 -27.85 -21.34
N VAL A 92 -4.10 -26.67 -21.91
CA VAL A 92 -4.72 -25.54 -21.19
C VAL A 92 -6.24 -25.67 -21.21
N GLY A 93 -6.85 -25.84 -20.03
CA GLY A 93 -8.31 -25.94 -19.89
C GLY A 93 -9.04 -24.65 -20.26
N ASP A 94 -10.29 -24.78 -20.69
CA ASP A 94 -11.10 -23.66 -21.20
C ASP A 94 -11.29 -22.52 -20.18
N ASP A 95 -11.38 -22.85 -18.89
CA ASP A 95 -11.49 -21.84 -17.83
C ASP A 95 -10.22 -21.00 -17.70
N LEU A 96 -9.04 -21.65 -17.70
CA LEU A 96 -7.75 -20.94 -17.60
C LEU A 96 -7.50 -20.06 -18.82
N ARG A 97 -7.91 -20.56 -20.00
CA ARG A 97 -7.85 -19.84 -21.28
C ARG A 97 -8.69 -18.57 -21.23
N ARG A 98 -9.95 -18.69 -20.83
CA ARG A 98 -10.86 -17.54 -20.69
C ARG A 98 -10.33 -16.55 -19.65
N ASP A 99 -9.92 -17.05 -18.49
CA ASP A 99 -9.39 -16.19 -17.42
C ASP A 99 -8.18 -15.39 -17.90
N TRP A 100 -7.22 -16.03 -18.58
CA TRP A 100 -6.03 -15.36 -19.12
C TRP A 100 -6.39 -14.32 -20.19
N LEU A 101 -7.29 -14.63 -21.12
CA LEU A 101 -7.73 -13.70 -22.18
C LEU A 101 -8.34 -12.40 -21.63
N GLU A 102 -8.95 -12.44 -20.45
CA GLU A 102 -9.54 -11.28 -19.79
C GLU A 102 -8.53 -10.43 -18.99
N THR A 103 -7.25 -10.81 -18.97
CA THR A 103 -6.23 -10.13 -18.16
C THR A 103 -5.57 -8.96 -18.87
N ALA A 104 -5.06 -8.03 -18.06
CA ALA A 104 -4.10 -7.02 -18.53
C ALA A 104 -2.80 -7.64 -19.07
N HIS A 105 -2.45 -8.87 -18.66
CA HIS A 105 -1.28 -9.59 -19.15
C HIS A 105 -1.45 -9.97 -20.63
N ALA A 106 -2.58 -10.61 -21.00
CA ALA A 106 -2.89 -10.92 -22.40
C ALA A 106 -2.99 -9.64 -23.24
N ALA A 107 -3.61 -8.58 -22.70
CA ALA A 107 -3.70 -7.29 -23.37
C ALA A 107 -2.34 -6.59 -23.59
N ALA A 108 -1.31 -6.99 -22.84
CA ALA A 108 0.04 -6.41 -22.88
C ALA A 108 1.12 -7.38 -23.42
N GLY A 109 0.74 -8.45 -24.14
CA GLY A 109 1.72 -9.33 -24.79
C GLY A 109 2.29 -10.43 -23.91
N VAL A 110 1.78 -10.62 -22.70
CA VAL A 110 2.31 -11.60 -21.74
C VAL A 110 1.58 -12.93 -21.91
N ASN A 111 2.30 -13.90 -22.48
CA ASN A 111 1.81 -15.24 -22.80
C ASN A 111 2.11 -16.26 -21.67
N CYS A 112 1.65 -17.51 -21.81
CA CYS A 112 1.81 -18.51 -20.76
C CYS A 112 3.29 -18.82 -20.47
N SER A 113 4.14 -18.85 -21.50
CA SER A 113 5.59 -19.06 -21.37
C SER A 113 6.27 -18.00 -20.51
N ALA A 114 5.75 -16.77 -20.46
CA ALA A 114 6.30 -15.69 -19.65
C ALA A 114 6.33 -16.03 -18.15
N CYS A 115 5.35 -16.80 -17.69
CA CYS A 115 5.25 -17.23 -16.29
C CYS A 115 5.73 -18.66 -16.09
N HIS A 116 5.35 -19.57 -16.98
CA HIS A 116 5.61 -21.01 -16.82
C HIS A 116 6.99 -21.46 -17.32
N GLN A 117 7.64 -20.64 -18.14
CA GLN A 117 8.98 -20.87 -18.69
C GLN A 117 9.84 -19.60 -18.63
N PRO A 118 10.03 -19.00 -17.43
CA PRO A 118 10.82 -17.77 -17.31
C PRO A 118 12.20 -17.98 -17.92
N ARG A 119 12.70 -16.93 -18.58
CA ARG A 119 14.01 -16.96 -19.25
C ARG A 119 15.14 -16.95 -18.23
N ASP A 120 16.21 -17.68 -18.52
CA ASP A 120 17.44 -17.67 -17.73
C ASP A 120 18.33 -16.45 -18.05
N GLU A 121 19.50 -16.37 -17.42
CA GLU A 121 20.48 -15.29 -17.63
C GLU A 121 20.99 -15.19 -19.08
N ASN A 122 20.86 -16.27 -19.87
CA ASN A 122 21.24 -16.30 -21.29
C ASN A 122 20.05 -15.95 -22.21
N GLY A 123 18.87 -15.70 -21.64
CA GLY A 123 17.64 -15.44 -22.39
C GLY A 123 16.92 -16.71 -22.88
N GLU A 124 17.35 -17.90 -22.47
CA GLU A 124 16.75 -19.16 -22.90
C GLU A 124 15.54 -19.53 -22.03
N LEU A 125 14.49 -20.09 -22.65
CA LEU A 125 13.30 -20.53 -21.92
C LEU A 125 13.64 -21.71 -21.01
N SER A 126 13.23 -21.62 -19.74
CA SER A 126 13.34 -22.76 -18.82
C SER A 126 12.33 -23.86 -19.15
N ALA A 127 12.49 -25.02 -18.50
CA ALA A 127 11.49 -26.08 -18.57
C ALA A 127 10.16 -25.61 -17.98
N TRP A 128 9.05 -26.06 -18.56
CA TRP A 128 7.70 -25.74 -18.10
C TRP A 128 7.48 -26.12 -16.65
N ARG A 129 6.90 -25.19 -15.88
CA ARG A 129 6.51 -25.38 -14.48
C ARG A 129 5.03 -25.16 -14.31
N ASP A 130 4.25 -26.20 -13.99
CA ASP A 130 2.79 -26.07 -13.78
C ASP A 130 2.43 -25.08 -12.67
N LYS A 131 3.29 -24.96 -11.65
CA LYS A 131 3.17 -24.00 -10.57
C LYS A 131 4.41 -23.10 -10.57
N PRO A 132 4.39 -22.00 -11.34
CA PRO A 132 5.53 -21.11 -11.41
C PRO A 132 5.76 -20.41 -10.07
N GLY A 133 7.01 -20.10 -9.78
CA GLY A 133 7.40 -19.27 -8.66
C GLY A 133 7.28 -17.78 -9.00
N THR A 134 8.02 -16.95 -8.29
CA THR A 134 8.00 -15.48 -8.48
C THR A 134 8.91 -15.00 -9.59
N GLU A 135 9.70 -15.89 -10.22
CA GLU A 135 10.70 -15.52 -11.23
C GLU A 135 10.06 -14.84 -12.45
N GLY A 136 8.93 -15.37 -12.93
CA GLY A 136 8.16 -14.75 -14.02
C GLY A 136 7.65 -13.37 -13.64
N CYS A 137 7.09 -13.21 -12.43
CA CYS A 137 6.64 -11.93 -11.92
C CYS A 137 7.78 -10.91 -11.83
N ASN A 138 8.94 -11.33 -11.32
CA ASN A 138 10.09 -10.46 -11.07
C ASN A 138 10.68 -9.85 -12.36
N SER A 139 10.42 -10.46 -13.53
CA SER A 139 10.86 -9.92 -14.82
C SER A 139 10.21 -8.57 -15.18
N CYS A 140 9.02 -8.28 -14.64
CA CYS A 140 8.26 -7.05 -14.92
C CYS A 140 7.84 -6.29 -13.65
N HIS A 141 7.66 -7.01 -12.54
CA HIS A 141 7.16 -6.51 -11.25
C HIS A 141 8.22 -6.60 -10.15
N GLY A 142 9.48 -6.31 -10.48
CA GLY A 142 10.61 -6.43 -9.55
C GLY A 142 10.43 -5.59 -8.28
N VAL A 143 9.87 -4.38 -8.42
CA VAL A 143 9.55 -3.51 -7.26
C VAL A 143 8.54 -4.20 -6.36
N GLU A 144 7.41 -4.68 -6.89
CA GLU A 144 6.36 -5.32 -6.11
C GLU A 144 6.86 -6.61 -5.43
N VAL A 145 7.66 -7.43 -6.11
CA VAL A 145 8.29 -8.64 -5.55
C VAL A 145 9.25 -8.28 -4.40
N GLU A 146 10.11 -7.28 -4.59
CA GLU A 146 11.04 -6.82 -3.56
C GLU A 146 10.28 -6.27 -2.34
N ARG A 147 9.26 -5.44 -2.57
CA ARG A 147 8.44 -4.84 -1.51
C ARG A 147 7.67 -5.91 -0.74
N PHE A 148 7.10 -6.91 -1.41
CA PHE A 148 6.45 -8.06 -0.76
C PHE A 148 7.43 -8.77 0.20
N GLY A 149 8.66 -9.04 -0.25
CA GLY A 149 9.72 -9.64 0.56
C GLY A 149 10.12 -8.81 1.78
N LYS A 150 9.89 -7.49 1.78
CA LYS A 150 10.17 -6.59 2.92
C LYS A 150 9.02 -6.51 3.92
N GLY A 151 7.82 -6.99 3.57
CA GLY A 151 6.65 -7.00 4.43
C GLY A 151 6.49 -8.28 5.23
N LYS A 152 5.71 -8.25 6.32
CA LYS A 152 5.40 -9.44 7.14
C LYS A 152 4.85 -10.64 6.35
N HIS A 153 4.24 -10.39 5.19
CA HIS A 153 3.63 -11.43 4.35
C HIS A 153 4.67 -12.18 3.52
N GLY A 154 5.71 -11.49 3.03
CA GLY A 154 6.76 -12.10 2.20
C GLY A 154 8.11 -12.30 2.90
N MET A 155 8.34 -11.70 4.07
CA MET A 155 9.67 -11.71 4.71
C MET A 155 10.21 -13.10 5.05
N ARG A 156 9.33 -14.09 5.25
CA ARG A 156 9.75 -15.48 5.45
C ARG A 156 10.33 -16.07 4.17
N LEU A 157 9.66 -15.87 3.04
CA LEU A 157 10.11 -16.33 1.72
C LEU A 157 11.43 -15.65 1.34
N ALA A 158 11.55 -14.34 1.58
CA ALA A 158 12.79 -13.60 1.36
C ALA A 158 13.97 -14.13 2.21
N ALA A 159 13.69 -14.73 3.37
CA ALA A 159 14.68 -15.37 4.23
C ALA A 159 14.92 -16.86 3.91
N GLY A 160 14.34 -17.41 2.83
CA GLY A 160 14.45 -18.82 2.47
C GLY A 160 13.68 -19.76 3.42
N LEU A 161 12.71 -19.24 4.17
CA LEU A 161 11.84 -20.02 5.05
C LEU A 161 10.53 -20.38 4.34
N SER A 162 9.78 -21.32 4.93
CA SER A 162 8.43 -21.67 4.45
C SER A 162 7.51 -20.45 4.39
N PRO A 163 6.52 -20.43 3.48
CA PRO A 163 5.47 -19.41 3.47
C PRO A 163 4.85 -19.19 4.85
N MET A 164 4.37 -17.98 5.11
CA MET A 164 3.54 -17.73 6.28
C MET A 164 2.19 -18.42 6.09
N THR A 165 1.59 -18.93 7.17
CA THR A 165 0.17 -19.30 7.19
C THR A 165 -0.59 -18.48 8.23
N PRO A 166 -1.93 -18.34 8.11
CA PRO A 166 -2.73 -17.64 9.12
C PRO A 166 -2.58 -18.22 10.55
N ALA A 167 -2.32 -19.53 10.70
CA ALA A 167 -2.04 -20.13 12.01
C ALA A 167 -0.77 -19.57 12.70
N MET A 168 0.13 -18.95 11.96
CA MET A 168 1.34 -18.31 12.51
C MET A 168 1.10 -16.87 12.97
N ALA A 169 -0.07 -16.30 12.64
CA ALA A 169 -0.37 -14.91 12.95
C ALA A 169 -0.66 -14.71 14.44
N ARG A 170 -0.47 -13.47 14.89
CA ARG A 170 -0.82 -13.03 16.25
C ARG A 170 -2.17 -12.32 16.33
N LEU A 171 -2.79 -12.08 15.18
CA LEU A 171 -4.12 -11.49 15.08
C LEU A 171 -5.16 -12.60 14.94
N PRO A 172 -6.42 -12.34 15.32
CA PRO A 172 -7.52 -13.22 14.96
C PRO A 172 -7.59 -13.44 13.43
N MET A 173 -7.61 -14.71 13.04
CA MET A 173 -7.69 -15.15 11.65
C MET A 173 -8.85 -16.12 11.46
N THR A 174 -9.32 -16.27 10.23
CA THR A 174 -10.31 -17.29 9.86
C THR A 174 -9.72 -18.68 10.08
N ALA A 175 -10.47 -19.59 10.70
CA ALA A 175 -9.98 -20.93 11.02
C ALA A 175 -9.76 -21.79 9.78
N ASP A 176 -10.61 -21.64 8.76
CA ASP A 176 -10.56 -22.44 7.53
C ASP A 176 -9.30 -22.16 6.71
N SER A 177 -8.74 -20.94 6.81
CA SER A 177 -7.51 -20.56 6.13
C SER A 177 -6.24 -20.88 6.93
N ALA A 178 -6.33 -21.47 8.13
CA ALA A 178 -5.19 -21.63 9.06
C ALA A 178 -3.94 -22.28 8.43
N HIS A 179 -4.13 -23.17 7.47
CA HIS A 179 -3.09 -23.94 6.79
C HIS A 179 -2.72 -23.38 5.40
N ALA A 180 -3.42 -22.34 4.93
CA ALA A 180 -3.17 -21.76 3.62
C ALA A 180 -1.79 -21.07 3.59
N GLU A 181 -0.99 -21.39 2.58
CA GLU A 181 0.32 -20.77 2.38
C GLU A 181 0.17 -19.41 1.69
N LEU A 182 0.79 -18.39 2.29
CA LEU A 182 0.78 -17.03 1.78
C LEU A 182 1.91 -16.82 0.76
N THR A 183 1.53 -16.59 -0.50
CA THR A 183 2.41 -16.36 -1.66
C THR A 183 1.90 -15.17 -2.47
N CYS A 184 2.58 -14.81 -3.57
CA CYS A 184 2.10 -13.77 -4.49
C CYS A 184 0.72 -14.07 -5.10
N ASN A 185 0.35 -15.36 -5.21
CA ASN A 185 -0.95 -15.77 -5.77
C ASN A 185 -2.07 -15.84 -4.73
N SER A 186 -1.81 -15.55 -3.45
CA SER A 186 -2.84 -15.63 -2.41
C SER A 186 -3.82 -14.47 -2.44
N CYS A 187 -3.41 -13.29 -2.94
CA CYS A 187 -4.28 -12.11 -3.00
C CYS A 187 -4.96 -11.96 -4.37
N HIS A 188 -4.18 -12.05 -5.45
CA HIS A 188 -4.65 -11.99 -6.84
C HIS A 188 -4.16 -13.25 -7.57
N ALA A 189 -4.89 -14.35 -7.45
CA ALA A 189 -4.48 -15.61 -8.06
C ALA A 189 -4.45 -15.52 -9.60
N GLY A 190 -3.44 -16.16 -10.20
CA GLY A 190 -3.52 -16.56 -11.60
C GLY A 190 -4.69 -17.54 -11.83
N HIS A 191 -5.37 -17.50 -12.97
CA HIS A 191 -5.00 -16.80 -14.20
C HIS A 191 -5.79 -15.50 -14.45
N ARG A 192 -6.55 -15.02 -13.46
CA ARG A 192 -7.36 -13.80 -13.58
C ARG A 192 -6.66 -12.54 -13.09
N PHE A 193 -5.80 -12.67 -12.07
CA PHE A 193 -5.09 -11.56 -11.44
C PHE A 193 -6.02 -10.39 -11.03
N ASP A 194 -7.18 -10.73 -10.47
CA ASP A 194 -8.23 -9.77 -10.15
C ASP A 194 -7.82 -8.83 -9.02
N THR A 195 -7.44 -7.61 -9.39
CA THR A 195 -6.99 -6.60 -8.43
C THR A 195 -8.12 -5.94 -7.64
N ALA A 196 -9.38 -6.11 -8.04
CA ALA A 196 -10.52 -5.62 -7.27
C ALA A 196 -10.79 -6.59 -6.11
N TYR A 197 -10.85 -7.88 -6.42
CA TYR A 197 -10.92 -8.95 -5.42
C TYR A 197 -9.74 -8.91 -4.43
N ALA A 198 -8.52 -8.70 -4.93
CA ALA A 198 -7.33 -8.60 -4.08
C ALA A 198 -7.33 -7.38 -3.14
N ALA A 199 -8.14 -6.36 -3.44
CA ALA A 199 -8.15 -5.12 -2.68
C ALA A 199 -9.00 -5.19 -1.40
N VAL A 200 -9.89 -6.18 -1.29
CA VAL A 200 -10.79 -6.42 -0.14
C VAL A 200 -10.92 -7.91 0.16
N ASP A 201 -11.59 -8.65 -0.73
CA ASP A 201 -12.06 -10.02 -0.47
C ASP A 201 -10.94 -10.97 -0.08
N ALA A 202 -9.80 -10.89 -0.76
CA ALA A 202 -8.66 -11.74 -0.45
C ALA A 202 -8.08 -11.49 0.95
N CYS A 203 -8.20 -10.28 1.48
CA CYS A 203 -7.81 -9.97 2.86
C CYS A 203 -8.78 -10.63 3.85
N LEU A 204 -10.09 -10.54 3.58
CA LEU A 204 -11.18 -11.07 4.41
C LEU A 204 -11.18 -12.61 4.46
N GLN A 205 -10.57 -13.29 3.49
CA GLN A 205 -10.41 -14.74 3.54
C GLN A 205 -9.52 -15.21 4.69
N CYS A 206 -8.60 -14.38 5.17
CA CYS A 206 -7.65 -14.72 6.24
C CYS A 206 -7.89 -13.89 7.50
N HIS A 207 -8.06 -12.58 7.37
CA HIS A 207 -8.18 -11.67 8.51
C HIS A 207 -9.59 -11.68 9.09
N ALA A 208 -9.69 -11.83 10.43
CA ALA A 208 -10.96 -11.90 11.14
C ALA A 208 -10.91 -11.15 12.49
N ASP A 209 -10.03 -10.17 12.62
CA ASP A 209 -9.98 -9.28 13.77
C ASP A 209 -11.13 -8.25 13.75
N GLU A 210 -11.39 -7.61 14.89
CA GLU A 210 -12.50 -6.66 15.07
C GLU A 210 -12.50 -5.54 14.02
N HIS A 211 -11.33 -4.95 13.75
CA HIS A 211 -11.15 -3.91 12.74
C HIS A 211 -11.49 -4.39 11.33
N THR A 212 -11.02 -5.58 10.97
CA THR A 212 -11.30 -6.17 9.66
C THR A 212 -12.80 -6.47 9.51
N LEU A 213 -13.43 -7.09 10.52
CA LEU A 213 -14.85 -7.42 10.49
C LEU A 213 -15.77 -6.19 10.49
N ALA A 214 -15.29 -5.05 11.00
CA ALA A 214 -16.04 -3.80 10.98
C ALA A 214 -16.02 -3.09 9.60
N TYR A 215 -15.15 -3.49 8.66
CA TYR A 215 -15.01 -2.84 7.36
C TYR A 215 -16.33 -2.74 6.60
N GLU A 216 -17.11 -3.82 6.51
CA GLU A 216 -18.34 -3.84 5.71
C GLU A 216 -19.37 -2.78 6.17
N GLY A 217 -19.34 -2.40 7.44
CA GLY A 217 -20.23 -1.39 8.02
C GLY A 217 -19.64 0.02 8.05
N SER A 218 -18.50 0.27 7.40
CA SER A 218 -17.81 1.56 7.45
C SER A 218 -18.14 2.47 6.26
N PRO A 219 -17.99 3.80 6.42
CA PRO A 219 -18.12 4.73 5.30
C PRO A 219 -17.11 4.47 4.18
N HIS A 220 -15.96 3.87 4.49
CA HIS A 220 -14.95 3.52 3.50
C HIS A 220 -15.44 2.39 2.58
N HIS A 221 -16.09 1.38 3.15
CA HIS A 221 -16.68 0.32 2.34
C HIS A 221 -17.82 0.83 1.45
N GLU A 222 -18.64 1.77 1.94
CA GLU A 222 -19.65 2.43 1.09
C GLU A 222 -19.01 3.11 -0.13
N ARG A 223 -17.86 3.76 0.05
CA ARG A 223 -17.10 4.36 -1.07
C ARG A 223 -16.52 3.30 -2.00
N TRP A 224 -16.01 2.19 -1.46
CA TRP A 224 -15.55 1.06 -2.27
C TRP A 224 -16.67 0.53 -3.16
N LEU A 225 -17.83 0.22 -2.59
CA LEU A 225 -18.98 -0.26 -3.34
C LEU A 225 -19.45 0.75 -4.40
N ALA A 226 -19.48 2.05 -4.06
CA ALA A 226 -19.85 3.08 -5.01
C ALA A 226 -18.88 3.12 -6.21
N GLU A 227 -17.56 3.07 -6.00
CA GLU A 227 -16.59 3.01 -7.10
C GLU A 227 -16.74 1.73 -7.93
N GLN A 228 -16.86 0.56 -7.28
CA GLN A 228 -17.01 -0.72 -7.99
C GLN A 228 -18.32 -0.79 -8.79
N GLY A 229 -19.39 -0.17 -8.30
CA GLY A 229 -20.69 -0.07 -8.97
C GLY A 229 -20.74 1.02 -10.07
N GLY A 230 -19.68 1.81 -10.24
CA GLY A 230 -19.63 2.91 -11.22
C GLY A 230 -20.39 4.17 -10.81
N GLU A 231 -20.89 4.24 -9.58
CA GLU A 231 -21.54 5.43 -9.02
C GLU A 231 -20.50 6.43 -8.47
N GLY A 232 -19.35 5.92 -8.01
CA GLY A 232 -18.19 6.67 -7.56
C GLY A 232 -17.21 6.97 -8.70
N GLY A 233 -16.47 8.07 -8.56
CA GLY A 233 -15.39 8.38 -9.50
C GLY A 233 -14.19 7.45 -9.32
N ARG A 234 -13.41 7.20 -10.39
CA ARG A 234 -12.14 6.44 -10.29
C ARG A 234 -11.24 7.00 -9.19
N GLY A 235 -10.75 6.11 -8.32
CA GLY A 235 -9.92 6.40 -7.16
C GLY A 235 -10.67 6.89 -5.93
N SER A 236 -12.02 6.94 -5.93
CA SER A 236 -12.79 7.41 -4.75
C SER A 236 -13.09 6.31 -3.72
N GLY A 237 -12.97 5.05 -4.10
CA GLY A 237 -13.16 3.90 -3.25
C GLY A 237 -11.98 3.67 -2.31
N VAL A 238 -12.29 3.23 -1.10
CA VAL A 238 -11.32 2.98 -0.03
C VAL A 238 -11.45 1.53 0.38
N SER A 239 -10.39 0.76 0.21
CA SER A 239 -10.33 -0.68 0.43
C SER A 239 -9.28 -1.04 1.50
N CYS A 240 -9.18 -2.32 1.86
CA CYS A 240 -8.10 -2.80 2.72
C CYS A 240 -6.73 -2.42 2.11
N ALA A 241 -6.55 -2.69 0.81
CA ALA A 241 -5.33 -2.36 0.09
C ALA A 241 -5.04 -0.85 -0.01
N THR A 242 -6.04 0.05 -0.05
CA THR A 242 -5.74 1.49 -0.12
C THR A 242 -5.03 2.01 1.13
N CYS A 243 -5.29 1.42 2.29
CA CYS A 243 -4.66 1.80 3.56
C CYS A 243 -3.40 0.98 3.85
N HIS A 244 -3.49 -0.35 3.68
CA HIS A 244 -2.42 -1.27 4.06
C HIS A 244 -1.38 -1.48 2.96
N MET A 245 -1.70 -1.23 1.69
CA MET A 245 -0.81 -1.34 0.54
C MET A 245 -0.96 -0.09 -0.35
N PRO A 246 -0.71 1.11 0.19
CA PRO A 246 -1.02 2.35 -0.50
C PRO A 246 -0.22 2.50 -1.78
N ARG A 247 -0.74 3.29 -2.71
CA ARG A 247 -0.02 3.66 -3.94
C ARG A 247 0.99 4.75 -3.60
N ILE A 248 2.27 4.48 -3.83
CA ILE A 248 3.37 5.38 -3.49
C ILE A 248 4.14 5.78 -4.73
N ASP A 249 4.75 6.96 -4.71
CA ASP A 249 5.84 7.30 -5.63
C ASP A 249 7.06 6.43 -5.33
N TYR A 250 7.64 5.86 -6.38
CA TYR A 250 8.83 5.04 -6.31
C TYR A 250 9.78 5.40 -7.44
N ASP A 251 10.99 5.82 -7.06
CA ASP A 251 12.06 6.13 -8.00
C ASP A 251 12.61 4.80 -8.54
N VAL A 252 12.34 4.54 -9.82
CA VAL A 252 12.86 3.34 -10.52
C VAL A 252 14.18 3.63 -11.24
N SER A 253 14.49 4.90 -11.47
CA SER A 253 15.81 5.37 -11.89
C SER A 253 16.03 6.81 -11.44
N ASP A 254 17.23 7.34 -11.66
CA ASP A 254 17.55 8.75 -11.37
C ASP A 254 16.65 9.76 -12.13
N TRP A 255 15.95 9.30 -13.18
CA TRP A 255 15.18 10.15 -14.09
C TRP A 255 13.69 9.79 -14.14
N LEU A 256 13.28 8.69 -13.50
CA LEU A 256 11.91 8.18 -13.58
C LEU A 256 11.39 7.77 -12.20
N THR A 257 10.34 8.44 -11.78
CA THR A 257 9.50 8.09 -10.63
C THR A 257 8.17 7.58 -11.17
N ARG A 258 7.67 6.45 -10.65
CA ARG A 258 6.33 5.95 -10.99
C ARG A 258 5.52 5.60 -9.74
N LYS A 259 4.21 5.55 -9.89
CA LYS A 259 3.27 5.03 -8.89
C LYS A 259 3.31 3.52 -8.87
N VAL A 260 3.59 2.96 -7.70
CA VAL A 260 3.53 1.52 -7.44
C VAL A 260 2.60 1.24 -6.27
N VAL A 261 1.97 0.07 -6.29
CA VAL A 261 1.27 -0.44 -5.10
C VAL A 261 2.33 -0.95 -4.13
N ASP A 262 2.35 -0.41 -2.92
CA ASP A 262 3.33 -0.81 -1.92
C ASP A 262 2.98 -2.18 -1.33
N HIS A 263 3.60 -3.24 -1.87
CA HIS A 263 3.42 -4.61 -1.37
C HIS A 263 4.12 -4.87 -0.02
N ASN A 264 4.81 -3.87 0.54
CA ASN A 264 5.29 -3.91 1.92
C ASN A 264 4.25 -3.27 2.85
N GLN A 265 3.23 -4.03 3.22
CA GLN A 265 2.21 -3.59 4.16
C GLN A 265 2.76 -3.20 5.54
N SER A 266 3.97 -3.63 5.89
CA SER A 266 4.63 -3.22 7.15
C SER A 266 5.21 -1.80 7.08
N ALA A 267 5.38 -1.24 5.88
CA ALA A 267 5.94 0.09 5.69
C ALA A 267 5.01 1.20 6.20
N SER A 268 3.69 1.00 6.15
CA SER A 268 2.69 1.97 6.60
C SER A 268 2.16 1.71 8.01
N LEU A 269 2.34 0.50 8.57
CA LEU A 269 1.63 0.08 9.79
C LEU A 269 2.30 0.36 11.13
N ALA A 270 3.62 0.59 11.17
CA ALA A 270 4.34 0.72 12.44
C ALA A 270 5.38 1.87 12.44
N PRO A 271 5.16 2.96 13.21
CA PRO A 271 3.88 3.31 13.85
C PRO A 271 2.78 3.57 12.79
N ASN A 272 1.51 3.50 13.21
CA ASN A 272 0.35 3.69 12.33
C ASN A 272 0.30 5.09 11.69
N SER A 273 0.93 6.10 12.30
CA SER A 273 1.06 7.44 11.72
C SER A 273 1.82 7.48 10.39
N LYS A 274 2.53 6.41 10.02
CA LYS A 274 3.09 6.27 8.67
C LYS A 274 2.00 6.12 7.58
N MET A 275 0.76 5.81 7.93
CA MET A 275 -0.39 5.78 7.00
C MET A 275 -0.84 7.18 6.59
N ILE A 276 -0.57 8.21 7.39
CA ILE A 276 -1.12 9.56 7.20
C ILE A 276 -0.89 10.06 5.78
N ARG A 277 0.37 10.09 5.34
CA ARG A 277 0.73 10.62 4.01
C ARG A 277 0.34 9.72 2.84
N PRO A 278 0.67 8.42 2.83
CA PRO A 278 0.40 7.57 1.67
C PRO A 278 -1.05 7.08 1.57
N ALA A 279 -1.87 7.24 2.62
CA ALA A 279 -3.27 6.80 2.60
C ALA A 279 -4.24 7.93 3.00
N CYS A 280 -4.21 8.38 4.27
CA CYS A 280 -5.27 9.23 4.84
C CYS A 280 -5.36 10.60 4.13
N GLN A 281 -4.23 11.23 3.84
CA GLN A 281 -4.15 12.58 3.27
C GLN A 281 -4.53 12.70 1.79
N HIS A 282 -4.92 11.60 1.16
CA HIS A 282 -5.58 11.65 -0.15
C HIS A 282 -7.05 12.06 -0.04
N CYS A 283 -7.63 11.96 1.15
CA CYS A 283 -9.05 12.21 1.40
C CYS A 283 -9.30 13.11 2.61
N HIS A 284 -8.40 13.13 3.59
CA HIS A 284 -8.60 13.81 4.87
C HIS A 284 -7.48 14.81 5.17
N GLY A 285 -7.84 15.92 5.81
CA GLY A 285 -6.86 16.86 6.36
C GLY A 285 -5.98 16.23 7.43
N LEU A 286 -4.81 16.85 7.66
CA LEU A 286 -3.80 16.30 8.56
C LEU A 286 -4.29 16.15 10.01
N GLY A 287 -5.00 17.15 10.54
CA GLY A 287 -5.52 17.10 11.92
C GLY A 287 -6.47 15.92 12.12
N PHE A 288 -7.49 15.81 11.27
CA PHE A 288 -8.43 14.69 11.31
C PHE A 288 -7.73 13.33 11.21
N ALA A 289 -6.76 13.19 10.29
CA ALA A 289 -6.02 11.94 10.12
C ALA A 289 -5.17 11.57 11.35
N ILE A 290 -4.54 12.55 12.00
CA ILE A 290 -3.77 12.32 13.24
C ILE A 290 -4.70 11.87 14.35
N ASP A 291 -5.79 12.59 14.59
CA ASP A 291 -6.74 12.27 15.66
C ASP A 291 -7.39 10.91 15.41
N ALA A 292 -7.75 10.60 14.17
CA ALA A 292 -8.36 9.32 13.80
C ALA A 292 -7.42 8.13 14.05
N LEU A 293 -6.12 8.30 13.80
CA LEU A 293 -5.11 7.25 14.05
C LEU A 293 -4.68 7.18 15.52
N ALA A 294 -4.98 8.19 16.33
CA ALA A 294 -4.76 8.14 17.77
C ALA A 294 -5.94 7.51 18.53
N ASP A 295 -7.13 7.47 17.93
CA ASP A 295 -8.34 6.91 18.53
C ASP A 295 -8.44 5.39 18.27
N GLN A 296 -8.07 4.58 19.28
CA GLN A 296 -8.12 3.12 19.17
C GLN A 296 -9.54 2.60 18.92
N ALA A 297 -10.57 3.19 19.53
CA ALA A 297 -11.94 2.74 19.34
C ALA A 297 -12.43 3.03 17.91
N LEU A 298 -11.97 4.13 17.31
CA LEU A 298 -12.23 4.44 15.92
C LEU A 298 -11.45 3.51 14.98
N ILE A 299 -10.20 3.15 15.30
CA ILE A 299 -9.46 2.13 14.54
C ILE A 299 -10.21 0.80 14.58
N ASP A 300 -10.58 0.32 15.76
CA ASP A 300 -11.23 -0.99 15.94
C ASP A 300 -12.57 -1.09 15.21
N ASN A 301 -13.28 0.02 15.01
CA ASN A 301 -14.55 0.04 14.27
C ASN A 301 -14.42 0.40 12.78
N ASN A 302 -13.20 0.33 12.23
CA ASN A 302 -12.87 0.66 10.83
C ASN A 302 -13.24 2.11 10.44
N PHE A 303 -12.93 3.06 11.31
CA PHE A 303 -13.14 4.49 11.10
C PHE A 303 -14.59 4.89 10.86
N ARG A 304 -15.53 4.19 11.50
CA ARG A 304 -16.95 4.52 11.47
C ARG A 304 -17.26 5.62 12.48
N GLY A 305 -17.18 6.87 12.03
CA GLY A 305 -17.55 8.04 12.81
C GLY A 305 -16.51 9.15 12.72
N ARG A 306 -16.35 9.90 13.81
CA ARG A 306 -15.33 10.94 13.95
C ARG A 306 -14.44 10.63 15.16
N PRO A 307 -13.18 11.11 15.17
CA PRO A 307 -12.29 10.95 16.31
C PRO A 307 -12.89 11.53 17.59
N GLY A 308 -12.80 10.78 18.68
CA GLY A 308 -13.16 11.23 20.03
C GLY A 308 -11.96 11.76 20.83
N VAL A 309 -10.76 11.71 20.26
CA VAL A 309 -9.51 12.19 20.85
C VAL A 309 -8.94 13.36 20.03
N HIS A 310 -8.03 14.11 20.65
CA HIS A 310 -7.31 15.22 20.01
C HIS A 310 -5.82 15.10 20.32
N VAL A 311 -4.97 15.24 19.30
CA VAL A 311 -3.51 15.19 19.43
C VAL A 311 -2.92 16.59 19.28
N ASP A 312 -2.24 17.05 20.33
CA ASP A 312 -1.72 18.41 20.44
C ASP A 312 -0.60 18.77 19.45
N SER A 313 -0.10 17.84 18.62
CA SER A 313 1.05 18.06 17.73
C SER A 313 0.89 19.29 16.83
N ILE A 314 -0.30 19.49 16.26
CA ILE A 314 -0.58 20.66 15.41
C ILE A 314 -0.66 21.95 16.25
N ASP A 315 -1.29 21.91 17.42
CA ASP A 315 -1.40 23.07 18.31
C ASP A 315 -0.04 23.55 18.79
N LEU A 316 0.83 22.61 19.14
CA LEU A 316 2.20 22.88 19.54
C LEU A 316 3.00 23.49 18.38
N ALA A 317 2.85 22.97 17.16
CA ALA A 317 3.50 23.51 15.98
C ALA A 317 3.02 24.94 15.65
N ARG A 318 1.71 25.19 15.78
CA ARG A 318 1.11 26.51 15.61
C ARG A 318 1.63 27.51 16.64
N ALA A 319 1.63 27.12 17.92
CA ALA A 319 2.14 27.97 19.00
C ALA A 319 3.64 28.30 18.82
N ASP A 320 4.44 27.34 18.32
CA ASP A 320 5.85 27.54 17.99
C ASP A 320 6.01 28.55 16.84
N GLN A 321 5.23 28.39 15.77
CA GLN A 321 5.24 29.29 14.61
C GLN A 321 4.83 30.72 15.00
N GLU A 322 3.76 30.88 15.78
CA GLU A 322 3.32 32.19 16.25
C GLU A 322 4.37 32.86 17.14
N ARG A 323 5.04 32.11 18.02
CA ARG A 323 6.14 32.62 18.84
C ARG A 323 7.28 33.13 17.95
N TYR A 324 7.71 32.32 16.97
CA TYR A 324 8.76 32.69 16.03
C TYR A 324 8.42 33.97 15.24
N LEU A 325 7.18 34.08 14.74
CA LEU A 325 6.72 35.27 14.03
C LEU A 325 6.68 36.52 14.92
N ARG A 326 6.32 36.38 16.21
CA ARG A 326 6.40 37.49 17.18
C ARG A 326 7.83 37.95 17.39
N GLU A 327 8.76 37.02 17.63
CA GLU A 327 10.19 37.31 17.84
C GLU A 327 10.82 38.01 16.63
N LEU A 328 10.51 37.57 15.40
CA LEU A 328 10.95 38.23 14.17
C LEU A 328 10.42 39.66 14.04
N ASN A 329 9.14 39.87 14.35
CA ASN A 329 8.54 41.19 14.29
C ASN A 329 9.17 42.14 15.31
N ASP A 330 9.42 41.67 16.53
CA ASP A 330 10.06 42.46 17.58
C ASP A 330 11.52 42.81 17.23
N ALA A 331 12.26 41.87 16.63
CA ALA A 331 13.61 42.12 16.12
C ALA A 331 13.64 43.11 14.96
N SER A 332 12.61 43.12 14.10
CA SER A 332 12.52 44.06 12.97
C SER A 332 12.15 45.50 13.38
N ARG A 333 11.66 45.69 14.61
CA ARG A 333 11.26 46.98 15.19
C ARG A 333 12.37 47.65 16.01
N GLN A 334 13.47 46.94 16.26
CA GLN A 334 14.68 47.43 16.94
C GLN A 334 15.72 47.90 15.93
#